data_AF-A0A496PA07-F1
#
_entry.id   AF-A0A496PA07-F1
#
_cell.length_a   1.000
_cell.length_b   1.000
_cell.length_c   1.000
_cell.angle_alpha   90.00
_cell.angle_beta   90.00
_cell.angle_gamma   90.00
#
_symmetry.space_group_name_H-M   'P 1'
#
loop_
_entity.id
_entity.type
_entity.pdbx_description
1 polymer ?
#
loop_
_entity_poly.entity_id
_entity_poly.type
_entity_poly.pdbx_seq_one_letter_code
_entity_poly.pdbx_strand_id
1 'polypeptide(L)'
;GIITLTLVASGHLQTLDVPIWVKIACATAMALGTAAGGWKIIATVGSKIFKLESINGFAADLNSAITIFTATLLHLPVSTTHVVSGSIMGVGTAMRVKAVNWSTARSMVFAWFITIPLSAGVSALAYVIIDALAHV
;
A
#
# COMPACT_ATOMS: atom_id res chain seq x y z
N GLY A 1 12.17 5.01 -4.25
CA GLY A 1 11.69 6.12 -5.09
C GLY A 1 11.92 7.43 -4.39
N ILE A 2 10.95 7.88 -3.58
CA ILE A 2 11.00 9.19 -2.90
C ILE A 2 12.27 9.39 -2.06
N ILE A 3 12.67 8.40 -1.25
CA ILE A 3 13.90 8.50 -0.43
C ILE A 3 15.15 8.73 -1.30
N THR A 4 15.29 7.98 -2.40
CA THR A 4 16.39 8.14 -3.35
C THR A 4 16.33 9.51 -4.03
N LEU A 5 15.14 9.97 -4.41
CA LEU A 5 14.96 11.30 -4.99
C LEU A 5 15.37 12.41 -4.01
N THR A 6 15.03 12.27 -2.72
CA THR A 6 15.47 13.20 -1.68
C THR A 6 16.99 13.19 -1.50
N LEU A 7 17.62 12.01 -1.48
CA LEU A 7 19.08 11.88 -1.36
C LEU A 7 19.83 12.46 -2.57
N VAL A 8 19.27 12.33 -3.77
CA VAL A 8 19.81 12.97 -4.97
C VAL A 8 19.60 14.48 -4.91
N ALA A 9 18.40 14.95 -4.55
CA ALA A 9 18.10 16.37 -4.41
C ALA A 9 18.95 17.07 -3.34
N SER A 10 19.33 16.37 -2.27
CA SER A 10 20.21 16.90 -1.22
C SER A 10 21.71 16.79 -1.57
N GLY A 11 22.07 16.28 -2.75
CA GLY A 11 23.47 16.12 -3.19
C GLY A 11 24.22 14.93 -2.59
N HIS A 12 23.54 14.04 -1.86
CA HIS A 12 24.17 12.85 -1.26
C HIS A 12 24.37 11.69 -2.26
N LEU A 13 23.65 11.68 -3.38
CA LEU A 13 23.79 10.70 -4.46
C LEU A 13 23.86 11.41 -5.81
N GLN A 14 24.79 10.96 -6.66
CA GLN A 14 24.99 11.48 -8.03
C GLN A 14 24.21 10.66 -9.09
N THR A 15 23.73 9.47 -8.73
CA THR A 15 22.99 8.57 -9.61
C THR A 15 21.62 8.23 -9.04
N LEU A 16 20.69 7.84 -9.91
CA LEU A 16 19.34 7.39 -9.52
C LEU A 16 19.31 5.94 -9.02
N ASP A 17 20.48 5.29 -8.90
CA ASP A 17 20.57 3.93 -8.40
C ASP A 17 20.27 3.89 -6.90
N VAL A 18 19.34 3.02 -6.51
CA VAL A 18 18.95 2.87 -5.11
C VAL A 18 20.06 2.09 -4.38
N PRO A 19 20.77 2.70 -3.41
CA PRO A 19 21.85 2.03 -2.71
C PRO A 19 21.32 0.92 -1.79
N ILE A 20 22.16 -0.08 -1.52
CA ILE A 20 21.76 -1.29 -0.79
C ILE A 20 21.28 -0.98 0.63
N TRP A 21 21.90 -0.01 1.31
CA TRP A 21 21.52 0.36 2.68
C TRP A 21 20.11 0.94 2.74
N VAL A 22 19.67 1.70 1.72
CA VAL A 22 18.29 2.23 1.64
C VAL A 22 17.30 1.07 1.48
N LYS A 23 17.63 0.08 0.64
CA LYS A 23 16.78 -1.11 0.44
C LYS A 23 16.61 -1.87 1.75
N ILE A 24 17.70 -2.12 2.47
CA ILE A 24 17.68 -2.83 3.76
C ILE A 24 16.90 -2.02 4.81
N ALA A 25 17.17 -0.72 4.95
CA ALA A 25 16.47 0.15 5.89
C ALA A 25 14.96 0.21 5.63
N CYS A 26 14.54 0.28 4.37
CA CYS A 26 13.13 0.24 4.00
C CYS A 26 12.50 -1.12 4.32
N ALA A 27 13.19 -2.22 4.00
CA ALA A 27 12.69 -3.56 4.25
C ALA A 27 12.53 -3.84 5.76
N THR A 28 13.49 -3.43 6.58
CA THR A 28 13.40 -3.59 8.04
C THR A 28 12.30 -2.70 8.64
N ALA A 29 12.18 -1.45 8.19
CA ALA A 29 11.09 -0.56 8.63
C ALA A 29 9.71 -1.13 8.26
N MET A 30 9.55 -1.67 7.05
CA MET A 30 8.30 -2.33 6.62
C MET A 30 8.01 -3.59 7.44
N ALA A 31 9.01 -4.43 7.69
CA ALA A 31 8.87 -5.64 8.50
C ALA A 31 8.46 -5.31 9.94
N LEU A 32 9.15 -4.36 10.57
CA LEU A 32 8.84 -3.90 11.94
C LEU A 32 7.46 -3.25 12.02
N GLY A 33 7.10 -2.39 11.07
CA GLY A 33 5.77 -1.77 11.02
C GLY A 33 4.65 -2.81 10.87
N THR A 34 4.86 -3.82 10.04
CA THR A 34 3.89 -4.92 9.87
C THR A 34 3.77 -5.75 11.14
N ALA A 35 4.88 -6.06 11.80
CA ALA A 35 4.88 -6.82 13.06
C ALA A 35 4.20 -6.05 14.21
N ALA A 36 4.43 -4.74 14.32
CA ALA A 36 3.90 -3.92 15.41
C ALA A 36 2.41 -3.56 15.25
N GLY A 37 1.93 -3.35 14.02
CA GLY A 37 0.59 -2.75 13.80
C GLY A 37 -0.28 -3.46 12.76
N GLY A 38 0.23 -4.48 12.06
CA GLY A 38 -0.47 -5.09 10.93
C GLY A 38 -1.71 -5.91 11.29
N TRP A 39 -1.85 -6.35 12.54
CA TRP A 39 -2.86 -7.35 12.95
C TRP A 39 -4.29 -6.94 12.60
N LYS A 40 -4.68 -5.68 12.83
CA LYS A 40 -6.04 -5.19 12.52
C LYS A 40 -6.34 -5.20 11.01
N ILE A 41 -5.32 -4.92 10.20
CA ILE A 41 -5.44 -4.92 8.74
C ILE A 41 -5.56 -6.35 8.25
N ILE A 42 -4.69 -7.25 8.72
CA ILE A 42 -4.72 -8.68 8.39
C ILE A 42 -6.09 -9.28 8.75
N ALA A 43 -6.62 -8.98 9.94
CA ALA A 43 -7.95 -9.45 10.34
C ALA A 43 -9.07 -8.93 9.42
N THR A 44 -8.97 -7.68 8.96
CA THR A 44 -9.97 -7.07 8.07
C THR A 44 -9.94 -7.73 6.68
N VAL A 45 -8.76 -7.87 6.10
CA VAL A 45 -8.57 -8.51 4.79
C VAL A 45 -8.93 -10.00 4.85
N GLY A 46 -8.58 -10.68 5.94
CA GLY A 46 -8.81 -12.11 6.15
C GLY A 46 -10.26 -12.53 6.37
N SER A 47 -11.10 -11.64 6.93
CA SER A 47 -12.43 -12.06 7.41
C SER A 47 -13.58 -11.08 7.13
N LYS A 48 -13.31 -9.77 6.99
CA LYS A 48 -14.38 -8.76 6.92
C LYS A 48 -14.84 -8.45 5.50
N ILE A 49 -14.03 -8.73 4.49
CA ILE A 49 -14.37 -8.52 3.06
C ILE A 49 -15.16 -9.72 2.54
N PHE A 50 -14.62 -10.91 2.77
CA PHE A 50 -15.17 -12.20 2.36
C PHE A 50 -14.58 -13.26 3.31
N LYS A 51 -15.34 -14.33 3.61
CA LYS A 51 -14.83 -15.42 4.46
C LYS A 51 -13.85 -16.25 3.64
N LEU A 52 -12.56 -16.02 3.84
CA LEU A 52 -11.51 -16.71 3.11
C LEU A 52 -11.35 -18.14 3.63
N GLU A 53 -11.69 -19.09 2.77
CA GLU A 53 -11.27 -20.50 2.90
C GLU A 53 -9.96 -20.70 2.14
N SER A 54 -9.18 -21.71 2.49
CA SER A 54 -7.82 -21.91 1.95
C SER A 54 -7.75 -21.90 0.42
N ILE A 55 -8.74 -22.51 -0.25
CA ILE A 55 -8.82 -22.55 -1.72
C ILE A 55 -9.04 -21.14 -2.32
N ASN A 56 -9.91 -20.35 -1.70
CA ASN A 56 -10.27 -19.01 -2.17
C ASN A 56 -9.16 -17.99 -1.84
N GLY A 57 -8.47 -18.17 -0.71
CA GLY A 57 -7.27 -17.42 -0.36
C GLY A 57 -6.15 -17.64 -1.37
N PHE A 58 -5.86 -18.90 -1.71
CA PHE A 58 -4.86 -19.21 -2.72
C PHE A 58 -5.21 -18.61 -4.09
N ALA A 59 -6.47 -18.71 -4.53
CA ALA A 59 -6.92 -18.10 -5.78
C ALA A 59 -6.75 -16.57 -5.77
N ALA A 60 -7.09 -15.91 -4.65
CA ALA A 60 -6.94 -14.46 -4.51
C ALA A 60 -5.47 -14.03 -4.49
N ASP A 61 -4.60 -14.78 -3.82
CA ASP A 61 -3.16 -14.52 -3.77
C ASP A 61 -2.51 -14.72 -5.14
N LEU A 62 -2.88 -15.79 -5.86
CA LEU A 62 -2.38 -16.04 -7.21
C LEU A 62 -2.78 -14.91 -8.18
N ASN A 63 -4.06 -14.51 -8.16
CA ASN A 63 -4.53 -13.39 -8.97
C ASN A 63 -3.79 -12.08 -8.64
N SER A 64 -3.56 -11.83 -7.36
CA SER A 64 -2.82 -10.65 -6.90
C SER A 64 -1.37 -10.69 -7.35
N ALA A 65 -0.70 -11.83 -7.21
CA ALA A 65 0.68 -12.04 -7.62
C ALA A 65 0.84 -11.85 -9.13
N ILE A 66 -0.03 -12.46 -9.94
CA ILE A 66 -0.02 -12.30 -11.40
C ILE A 66 -0.19 -10.82 -11.78
N THR A 67 -1.16 -10.13 -11.17
CA THR A 67 -1.44 -8.72 -11.47
C THR A 67 -0.27 -7.82 -11.09
N ILE A 68 0.28 -7.98 -9.87
CA ILE A 68 1.42 -7.21 -9.38
C ILE A 68 2.66 -7.48 -10.23
N PHE A 69 2.94 -8.75 -10.56
CA PHE A 69 4.11 -9.13 -11.34
C PHE A 69 4.01 -8.61 -12.77
N THR A 70 2.84 -8.72 -13.40
CA THR A 70 2.59 -8.15 -14.72
C THR A 70 2.80 -6.64 -14.73
N ALA A 71 2.24 -5.92 -13.73
CA ALA A 71 2.46 -4.49 -13.60
C ALA A 71 3.94 -4.14 -13.37
N THR A 72 4.65 -4.95 -12.59
CA THR A 72 6.09 -4.78 -12.32
C THR A 72 6.92 -4.97 -13.59
N LEU A 73 6.63 -5.99 -14.41
CA LEU A 73 7.29 -6.22 -15.70
C LEU A 73 7.05 -5.08 -16.69
N LEU A 74 5.85 -4.47 -16.64
CA LEU A 74 5.50 -3.30 -17.43
C LEU A 74 5.99 -1.98 -16.82
N HIS A 75 6.72 -2.02 -15.69
CA HIS A 75 7.20 -0.86 -14.94
C HIS A 75 6.09 0.13 -14.54
N LEU A 76 4.87 -0.36 -14.33
CA LEU A 76 3.73 0.45 -13.94
C LEU A 76 3.62 0.53 -12.40
N PRO A 77 3.54 1.73 -11.80
CA PRO A 77 3.29 1.85 -10.38
C PRO A 77 1.85 1.44 -10.06
N VAL A 78 1.68 0.43 -9.21
CA VAL A 78 0.38 -0.08 -8.80
C VAL A 78 0.23 -0.13 -7.28
N SER A 79 -0.99 0.09 -6.81
CA SER A 79 -1.34 -0.08 -5.40
C SER A 79 -1.57 -1.55 -5.08
N THR A 80 -0.65 -2.17 -4.33
CA THR A 80 -0.79 -3.57 -3.89
C THR A 80 -2.04 -3.77 -3.03
N THR A 81 -2.44 -2.76 -2.24
CA THR A 81 -3.68 -2.80 -1.45
C THR A 81 -4.92 -2.89 -2.32
N HIS A 82 -5.00 -2.12 -3.42
CA HIS A 82 -6.13 -2.19 -4.36
C HIS A 82 -6.16 -3.54 -5.08
N VAL A 83 -5.00 -4.03 -5.51
CA VAL A 83 -4.90 -5.31 -6.20
C VAL A 83 -5.34 -6.46 -5.29
N VAL A 84 -4.80 -6.55 -4.07
CA VAL A 84 -5.12 -7.66 -3.14
C VAL A 84 -6.58 -7.61 -2.69
N SER A 85 -7.07 -6.45 -2.26
CA SER A 85 -8.48 -6.32 -1.86
C SER A 85 -9.44 -6.56 -3.02
N GLY A 86 -9.08 -6.09 -4.23
CA GLY A 86 -9.80 -6.34 -5.47
C GLY A 86 -9.86 -7.83 -5.83
N SER A 87 -8.75 -8.55 -5.73
CA SER A 87 -8.70 -10.01 -5.95
C SER A 87 -9.59 -10.77 -4.97
N ILE A 88 -9.56 -10.42 -3.69
CA ILE A 88 -10.40 -11.06 -2.66
C ILE A 88 -11.88 -10.81 -2.95
N MET A 89 -12.26 -9.56 -3.27
CA MET A 89 -13.63 -9.24 -3.69
C MET A 89 -14.00 -10.00 -4.96
N GLY A 90 -13.11 -10.06 -5.95
CA GLY A 90 -13.31 -10.77 -7.22
C GLY A 90 -13.61 -12.25 -7.01
N VAL A 91 -12.77 -12.96 -6.25
CA VAL A 91 -13.00 -14.38 -5.89
C VAL A 91 -14.31 -14.56 -5.14
N GLY A 92 -14.62 -13.69 -4.17
CA GLY A 92 -15.90 -13.73 -3.46
C GLY A 92 -17.10 -13.54 -4.37
N THR A 93 -17.03 -12.60 -5.32
CA THR A 93 -18.09 -12.38 -6.31
C THR A 93 -18.26 -13.53 -7.28
N ALA A 94 -17.16 -14.20 -7.67
CA ALA A 94 -17.18 -15.35 -8.56
C ALA A 94 -17.95 -16.54 -7.97
N MET A 95 -17.92 -16.70 -6.64
CA MET A 95 -18.77 -17.67 -5.95
C MET A 95 -20.22 -17.16 -5.85
N ARG A 96 -20.40 -15.99 -5.24
CA ARG A 96 -21.71 -15.32 -5.12
C ARG A 96 -21.51 -13.85 -4.79
N VAL A 97 -22.12 -12.96 -5.56
CA VAL A 97 -22.07 -11.50 -5.34
C VAL A 97 -22.46 -11.08 -3.91
N LYS A 98 -23.44 -11.78 -3.30
CA LYS A 98 -23.90 -11.52 -1.93
C LYS A 98 -22.94 -12.00 -0.83
N ALA A 99 -21.92 -12.81 -1.16
CA ALA A 99 -20.96 -13.31 -0.18
C ALA A 99 -19.91 -12.25 0.21
N VAL A 100 -19.74 -11.21 -0.61
CA VAL A 100 -18.86 -10.08 -0.31
C VAL A 100 -19.58 -9.07 0.57
N ASN A 101 -18.91 -8.61 1.61
CA ASN A 101 -19.40 -7.54 2.46
C ASN A 101 -19.20 -6.17 1.80
N TRP A 102 -20.20 -5.74 1.03
CA TRP A 102 -20.18 -4.47 0.31
C TRP A 102 -20.10 -3.24 1.21
N SER A 103 -20.52 -3.34 2.48
CA SER A 103 -20.37 -2.24 3.45
C SER A 103 -18.89 -1.99 3.76
N THR A 104 -18.13 -3.07 3.98
CA THR A 104 -16.68 -3.00 4.16
C THR A 104 -16.00 -2.47 2.90
N ALA A 105 -16.32 -3.03 1.73
CA ALA A 105 -15.75 -2.60 0.46
C ALA A 105 -15.97 -1.11 0.20
N ARG A 106 -17.19 -0.61 0.42
CA ARG A 106 -17.52 0.81 0.29
C ARG A 106 -16.71 1.67 1.27
N SER A 107 -16.59 1.24 2.53
CA SER A 107 -15.81 1.95 3.55
C SER A 107 -14.33 2.05 3.15
N MET A 108 -13.77 1.01 2.54
CA MET A 108 -12.40 1.01 2.03
C MET A 108 -12.22 2.02 0.89
N VAL A 109 -13.13 2.04 -0.08
CA VAL A 109 -13.09 2.99 -1.19
C VAL A 109 -13.15 4.43 -0.69
N PHE A 110 -14.05 4.74 0.24
CA PHE A 110 -14.09 6.07 0.87
C PHE A 110 -12.79 6.40 1.61
N ALA A 111 -12.23 5.44 2.36
CA ALA A 111 -10.95 5.64 3.03
C ALA A 111 -9.83 5.99 2.04
N TRP A 112 -9.76 5.31 0.88
CA TRP A 112 -8.75 5.60 -0.15
C TRP A 112 -8.86 7.03 -0.67
N PHE A 113 -10.08 7.50 -0.96
CA PHE A 113 -10.29 8.89 -1.39
C PHE A 113 -9.95 9.91 -0.30
N ILE A 114 -10.23 9.61 0.97
CA ILE A 114 -9.95 10.49 2.11
C ILE A 114 -8.46 10.53 2.45
N THR A 115 -7.73 9.43 2.26
CA THR A 115 -6.30 9.38 2.59
C THR A 115 -5.46 10.33 1.75
N ILE A 116 -5.78 10.54 0.47
CA ILE A 116 -5.04 11.44 -0.43
C ILE A 116 -5.04 12.90 0.06
N PRO A 117 -6.20 13.57 0.27
CA PRO A 117 -6.24 14.95 0.73
C PRO A 117 -5.68 15.10 2.14
N LEU A 118 -5.89 14.12 3.02
CA LEU A 118 -5.30 14.17 4.36
C LEU A 118 -3.77 14.10 4.30
N SER A 119 -3.19 13.19 3.52
CA SER A 119 -1.75 13.12 3.34
C SER A 119 -1.19 14.39 2.70
N ALA A 120 -1.89 14.96 1.73
CA ALA A 120 -1.51 16.25 1.13
C ALA A 120 -1.52 17.39 2.16
N GLY A 121 -2.56 17.48 2.99
CA GLY A 121 -2.68 18.48 4.04
C GLY A 121 -1.60 18.36 5.11
N VAL A 122 -1.33 17.14 5.59
CA VAL A 122 -0.25 16.88 6.56
C VAL A 122 1.11 17.23 5.96
N SER A 123 1.36 16.89 4.69
CA SER A 123 2.60 17.25 4.00
C SER A 123 2.77 18.76 3.85
N ALA A 124 1.70 19.48 3.52
CA ALA A 124 1.73 20.94 3.39
C ALA A 124 2.02 21.62 4.74
N LEU A 125 1.38 21.16 5.83
CA LEU A 125 1.63 21.66 7.17
C LEU A 125 3.08 21.41 7.61
N ALA A 126 3.60 20.20 7.37
CA ALA A 126 4.98 19.88 7.70
C ALA A 126 5.97 20.78 6.95
N TYR A 127 5.71 21.07 5.67
CA TYR A 127 6.53 21.98 4.88
C TYR A 127 6.54 23.40 5.46
N VAL A 128 5.36 23.97 5.76
CA VAL A 128 5.25 25.33 6.34
C VAL A 128 5.98 25.43 7.68
N ILE A 129 5.92 24.39 8.51
CA ILE A 129 6.63 24.37 9.80
C ILE A 129 8.15 24.36 9.58
N ILE A 130 8.65 23.53 8.65
CA ILE A 130 10.08 23.47 8.35
C ILE A 130 10.57 24.80 7.77
N ASP A 131 9.81 25.41 6.87
CA ASP A 131 10.12 26.70 6.26
C ASP A 131 10.19 27.83 7.31
N ALA A 132 9.19 27.89 8.19
CA ALA A 132 9.17 28.87 9.28
C ALA A 132 10.35 28.71 10.25
N LEU A 133 10.79 27.49 10.52
CA LEU A 133 11.96 27.22 11.37
C LEU A 133 13.29 27.54 10.67
N ALA A 134 13.37 27.35 9.35
CA ALA A 134 14.59 27.66 8.58
C ALA A 134 14.84 29.17 8.42
N HIS A 135 13.80 29.99 8.62
CA HIS A 135 13.86 31.45 8.56
C HIS A 135 14.01 32.14 9.94
N VAL A 136 14.17 31.38 11.03
CA VAL A 136 14.53 31.86 12.39
C VAL A 136 16.01 31.68 12.64
#